data_AF-D3V5D7-F1
#
_entry.id   AF-D3V5D7-F1
#
_cell.length_a   1.000
_cell.length_b   1.000
_cell.length_c   1.000
_cell.angle_alpha   90.00
_cell.angle_beta   90.00
_cell.angle_gamma   90.00
#
_symmetry.space_group_name_H-M   'P 1'
#
loop_
_entity.id
_entity.type
_entity.pdbx_description
1 polymer ?
#
loop_
_entity_poly.entity_id
_entity_poly.type
_entity_poly.pdbx_seq_one_letter_code
_entity_poly.pdbx_strand_id
1 'polypeptide(L)'
;MIRRKDPDFAYLHLGKAQLMLEAFHETGWNTAELNKPLGRGINLQIEVDDINSILNRLQINKIKLYHPLKDNNYATGDTHICQREFLVQDPDGYLLRFSQYIG
;
A
#
# COMPACT_ATOMS: atom_id res chain seq x y z
N MET A 1 -0.72 -17.08 -2.75
CA MET A 1 -1.56 -16.53 -1.67
C MET A 1 -1.82 -17.64 -0.65
N ILE A 2 -1.50 -17.40 0.62
CA ILE A 2 -1.81 -18.34 1.72
C ILE A 2 -3.02 -17.79 2.46
N ARG A 3 -3.96 -18.66 2.82
CA ARG A 3 -5.15 -18.31 3.61
C ARG A 3 -5.33 -19.29 4.76
N ARG A 4 -5.82 -18.80 5.89
CA ARG A 4 -6.26 -19.59 7.03
C ARG A 4 -7.62 -19.08 7.50
N LYS A 5 -8.40 -19.98 8.09
CA LYS A 5 -9.61 -19.66 8.86
C LYS A 5 -9.29 -19.87 10.34
N ASP A 6 -9.87 -19.04 11.20
CA ASP A 6 -9.68 -19.04 12.66
C ASP A 6 -8.27 -18.63 13.15
N PRO A 7 -7.96 -17.32 13.19
CA PRO A 7 -8.74 -16.22 12.61
C PRO A 7 -8.60 -16.17 11.08
N ASP A 8 -9.51 -15.44 10.42
CA ASP A 8 -9.44 -15.21 8.98
C ASP A 8 -8.15 -14.42 8.65
N PHE A 9 -7.30 -15.04 7.84
CA PHE A 9 -5.99 -14.52 7.51
C PHE A 9 -5.71 -14.67 6.02
N ALA A 10 -5.04 -13.67 5.45
CA ALA A 10 -4.55 -13.67 4.08
C ALA A 10 -3.12 -13.14 4.00
N TYR A 11 -2.24 -13.94 3.43
CA TYR A 11 -0.91 -13.52 3.02
C TYR A 11 -0.89 -13.20 1.52
N LEU A 12 -0.59 -11.95 1.22
CA LEU A 12 -0.50 -11.36 -0.11
C LEU A 12 0.95 -11.08 -0.48
N HIS A 13 1.24 -11.16 -1.77
CA HIS A 13 2.52 -10.69 -2.30
C HIS A 13 2.31 -10.00 -3.64
N LEU A 14 3.16 -9.01 -3.91
CA LEU A 14 3.27 -8.33 -5.19
C LEU A 14 4.76 -8.07 -5.46
N GLY A 15 5.34 -8.80 -6.41
CA GLY A 15 6.79 -8.84 -6.55
C GLY A 15 7.45 -9.29 -5.25
N LYS A 16 8.34 -8.45 -4.70
CA LYS A 16 9.02 -8.68 -3.41
C LYS A 16 8.21 -8.20 -2.20
N ALA A 17 7.22 -7.33 -2.39
CA ALA A 17 6.40 -6.83 -1.30
C ALA A 17 5.49 -7.94 -0.77
N GLN A 18 5.37 -8.01 0.56
CA GLN A 18 4.57 -9.01 1.27
C GLN A 18 3.67 -8.27 2.25
N LEU A 19 2.39 -8.62 2.30
CA LEU A 19 1.43 -8.02 3.20
C LEU A 19 0.59 -9.11 3.86
N MET A 20 0.40 -8.99 5.16
CA MET A 20 -0.45 -9.88 5.95
C MET A 20 -1.70 -9.12 6.35
N LEU A 21 -2.86 -9.70 6.06
CA LEU A 21 -4.16 -9.20 6.49
C LEU A 21 -4.75 -10.23 7.44
N GLU A 22 -5.17 -9.78 8.62
CA GLU A 22 -5.85 -10.59 9.61
C GLU A 22 -7.15 -9.90 10.00
N ALA A 23 -8.26 -10.63 10.03
CA ALA A 23 -9.52 -10.09 10.50
C ALA A 23 -9.40 -9.73 11.99
N PHE A 24 -10.07 -8.64 12.40
CA PHE A 24 -10.06 -8.21 13.79
C PHE A 24 -10.60 -9.30 14.74
N HIS A 25 -9.92 -9.48 15.86
CA HIS A 25 -10.41 -10.22 17.02
C HIS A 25 -9.80 -9.68 18.31
N GLU A 26 -10.46 -9.90 19.45
CA GLU A 26 -10.09 -9.32 20.75
C GLU A 26 -8.68 -9.72 21.22
N THR A 27 -8.28 -10.95 20.91
CA THR A 27 -6.97 -11.52 21.27
C THR A 27 -5.86 -11.22 20.25
N GLY A 28 -6.14 -10.41 19.23
CA GLY A 28 -5.17 -10.00 18.20
C GLY A 28 -4.13 -9.02 18.74
N TRP A 29 -3.18 -8.63 17.87
CA TRP A 29 -2.16 -7.64 18.21
C TRP A 29 -2.71 -6.20 18.18
N ASN A 30 -3.61 -5.91 19.11
CA ASN A 30 -4.26 -4.61 19.25
C ASN A 30 -3.47 -3.74 20.25
N THR A 31 -2.69 -2.78 19.75
CA THR A 31 -1.89 -1.87 20.61
C THR A 31 -2.72 -0.78 21.28
N ALA A 32 -3.92 -0.51 20.76
CA ALA A 32 -4.93 0.40 21.27
C ALA A 32 -6.29 0.09 20.62
N GLU A 33 -7.32 0.84 20.97
CA GLU A 33 -8.62 0.77 20.29
C GLU A 33 -8.50 1.12 18.80
N LEU A 34 -9.02 0.25 17.93
CA LEU A 34 -8.99 0.43 16.48
C LEU A 34 -10.09 1.40 16.02
N ASN A 35 -9.73 2.68 15.94
CA ASN A 35 -10.62 3.76 15.51
C ASN A 35 -10.35 4.15 14.05
N LYS A 36 -11.29 3.88 13.12
CA LYS A 36 -11.14 4.23 11.69
C LYS A 36 -11.02 5.75 11.45
N PRO A 37 -10.32 6.20 10.39
CA PRO A 37 -9.42 5.41 9.54
C PRO A 37 -8.22 4.87 10.33
N LEU A 38 -7.89 3.61 10.08
CA LEU A 38 -6.72 2.95 10.66
C LEU A 38 -5.43 3.44 9.97
N GLY A 39 -4.28 3.21 10.60
CA GLY A 39 -2.97 3.54 10.01
C GLY A 39 -2.64 5.03 9.93
N ARG A 40 -3.29 5.90 10.74
CA ARG A 40 -2.97 7.34 10.79
C ARG A 40 -1.49 7.57 11.10
N GLY A 41 -0.86 8.45 10.34
CA GLY A 41 0.54 8.84 10.53
C GLY A 41 1.56 8.01 9.76
N ILE A 42 1.14 6.94 9.07
CA ILE A 42 2.03 6.11 8.24
C ILE A 42 1.48 5.94 6.82
N ASN A 43 2.37 5.54 5.91
CA ASN A 43 2.02 4.95 4.63
C ASN A 43 2.99 3.78 4.36
N LEU A 44 2.52 2.78 3.63
CA LEU A 44 3.31 1.61 3.27
C LEU A 44 3.78 1.77 1.82
N GLN A 45 5.09 2.00 1.63
CA GLN A 45 5.66 2.08 0.29
C GLN A 45 5.83 0.68 -0.30
N ILE A 46 5.29 0.49 -1.50
CA ILE A 46 5.33 -0.74 -2.28
C ILE A 46 5.98 -0.41 -3.61
N GLU A 47 7.25 -0.82 -3.75
CA GLU A 47 7.99 -0.67 -4.99
C GLU A 47 7.53 -1.72 -6.01
N VAL A 48 7.30 -1.28 -7.25
CA VAL A 48 6.86 -2.12 -8.36
C VAL A 48 7.67 -1.80 -9.62
N ASP A 49 7.90 -2.82 -10.44
CA ASP A 49 8.61 -2.67 -11.71
C ASP A 49 7.77 -1.91 -12.76
N ASP A 50 6.43 -2.06 -12.70
CA ASP A 50 5.48 -1.40 -13.60
C ASP A 50 4.28 -0.84 -12.81
N ILE A 51 4.32 0.47 -12.55
CA ILE A 51 3.27 1.20 -11.86
C ILE A 51 2.00 1.39 -12.70
N ASN A 52 2.13 1.40 -14.04
CA ASN A 52 0.98 1.53 -14.93
C ASN A 52 0.10 0.27 -14.90
N SER A 53 0.71 -0.91 -14.76
CA SER A 53 -0.02 -2.15 -14.52
C SER A 53 -0.89 -2.07 -13.25
N ILE A 54 -0.40 -1.46 -12.18
CA ILE A 54 -1.19 -1.26 -10.95
C ILE A 54 -2.33 -0.29 -11.20
N LEU A 55 -2.06 0.87 -11.82
CA LEU A 55 -3.08 1.89 -12.14
C LEU A 55 -4.21 1.32 -12.99
N ASN A 56 -3.89 0.56 -14.03
CA ASN A 56 -4.88 -0.07 -14.90
C ASN A 56 -5.79 -1.02 -14.11
N ARG A 57 -5.24 -1.84 -13.21
CA ARG A 57 -6.04 -2.72 -12.34
C ARG A 57 -6.96 -1.93 -11.41
N LEU A 58 -6.48 -0.82 -10.84
CA LEU A 58 -7.30 0.05 -9.99
C LEU A 58 -8.45 0.67 -10.78
N GLN A 59 -8.19 1.18 -11.98
CA GLN A 59 -9.20 1.77 -12.85
C GLN A 59 -10.29 0.76 -13.25
N ILE A 60 -9.91 -0.45 -13.66
CA ILE A 60 -10.86 -1.52 -14.01
C ILE A 60 -11.78 -1.84 -12.83
N ASN A 61 -11.25 -1.85 -11.61
CA ASN A 61 -12.00 -2.11 -10.39
C ASN A 61 -12.64 -0.83 -9.79
N LYS A 62 -12.56 0.31 -10.49
CA LYS A 62 -13.12 1.60 -10.06
C LYS A 62 -12.64 2.06 -8.68
N ILE A 63 -11.39 1.74 -8.33
CA ILE A 63 -10.76 2.17 -7.08
C ILE A 63 -10.19 3.58 -7.28
N LYS A 64 -10.64 4.51 -6.44
CA LYS A 64 -10.19 5.90 -6.47
C LYS A 64 -8.78 6.03 -5.87
N LEU A 65 -7.94 6.83 -6.52
CA LEU A 65 -6.65 7.22 -5.95
C LEU A 65 -6.88 8.25 -4.81
N TYR A 66 -6.21 8.03 -3.68
CA TYR A 66 -6.15 9.01 -2.60
C TYR A 66 -5.27 10.19 -3.01
N HIS A 67 -4.12 9.91 -3.62
CA HIS A 67 -3.25 10.90 -4.25
C HIS A 67 -2.98 10.47 -5.70
N PRO A 68 -3.16 11.36 -6.70
CA PRO A 68 -2.96 11.01 -8.10
C PRO A 68 -1.49 10.64 -8.40
N LEU A 69 -1.29 9.98 -9.54
CA LEU A 69 0.04 9.69 -10.08
C LEU A 69 0.84 10.97 -10.26
N LYS A 70 2.06 10.98 -9.73
CA LYS A 70 2.98 12.09 -9.85
C LYS A 70 4.41 11.58 -9.98
N ASP A 71 5.20 12.30 -10.77
CA ASP A 71 6.65 12.14 -10.81
C ASP A 71 7.26 13.12 -9.81
N ASN A 72 8.03 12.59 -8.86
CA ASN A 72 8.72 13.35 -7.83
C ASN A 72 10.23 13.20 -8.03
N ASN A 73 10.92 14.34 -7.99
CA ASN A 73 12.38 14.40 -8.00
C ASN A 73 12.84 14.74 -6.59
N TYR A 74 13.44 13.76 -5.90
CA TYR A 74 14.05 13.99 -4.60
C TYR A 74 15.54 14.27 -4.77
N ALA A 75 15.99 15.43 -4.31
CA ALA A 75 17.41 15.71 -4.18
C ALA A 75 17.94 15.01 -2.92
N THR A 76 18.70 13.93 -3.08
CA THR A 76 19.38 13.20 -2.00
C THR A 76 20.88 13.46 -2.11
N GLY A 77 21.34 14.58 -1.53
CA GLY A 77 22.75 14.98 -1.60
C GLY A 77 23.22 15.16 -3.04
N ASP A 78 24.19 14.34 -3.48
CA ASP A 78 24.74 14.38 -4.83
C ASP A 78 23.90 13.61 -5.87
N THR A 79 22.78 13.01 -5.46
CA THR A 79 21.93 12.17 -6.32
C THR A 79 20.53 12.75 -6.48
N HIS A 80 19.96 12.59 -7.67
CA HIS A 80 18.55 12.87 -7.93
C HIS A 80 17.84 11.52 -8.04
N ILE A 81 16.91 11.23 -7.14
CA ILE A 81 16.04 10.05 -7.27
C ILE A 81 14.75 10.52 -7.94
N CYS A 82 14.51 10.02 -9.16
CA CYS A 82 13.25 10.22 -9.85
C CYS A 82 12.32 9.05 -9.53
N GLN A 83 11.23 9.33 -8.83
CA GLN A 83 10.25 8.34 -8.41
C GLN A 83 8.86 8.73 -8.93
N ARG A 84 8.24 7.81 -9.66
CA ARG A 84 6.83 7.90 -10.03
C ARG A 84 5.99 7.20 -8.98
N GLU A 85 4.94 7.85 -8.49
CA GLU A 85 4.14 7.30 -7.41
C GLU A 85 2.69 7.80 -7.35
N PHE A 86 1.85 7.01 -6.69
CA PHE A 86 0.49 7.38 -6.32
C PHE A 86 0.10 6.73 -4.99
N LEU A 87 -0.98 7.21 -4.37
CA LEU A 87 -1.52 6.60 -3.14
C LEU A 87 -2.94 6.09 -3.37
N VAL A 88 -3.25 4.96 -2.75
CA VAL A 88 -4.61 4.45 -2.56
C VAL A 88 -4.85 4.28 -1.07
N GLN A 89 -6.07 4.62 -0.63
CA GLN A 89 -6.53 4.30 0.71
C GLN A 89 -7.34 3.01 0.65
N ASP A 90 -7.00 2.05 1.52
CA ASP A 90 -7.78 0.82 1.64
C ASP A 90 -9.11 1.03 2.39
N PRO A 91 -10.00 0.03 2.46
CA PRO A 91 -11.31 0.17 3.11
C PRO A 91 -11.27 0.49 4.61
N ASP A 92 -10.15 0.24 5.29
CA ASP A 92 -9.98 0.47 6.72
C ASP A 92 -9.28 1.79 7.03
N GLY A 93 -8.57 2.36 6.07
CA GLY A 93 -7.96 3.69 6.14
C GLY A 93 -6.46 3.72 5.88
N TYR A 94 -5.80 2.57 5.76
CA TYR A 94 -4.36 2.47 5.52
C TYR A 94 -3.99 3.06 4.16
N LEU A 95 -2.89 3.81 4.12
CA LEU A 95 -2.36 4.38 2.88
C LEU A 95 -1.31 3.46 2.26
N LEU A 96 -1.60 2.95 1.07
CA LEU A 96 -0.69 2.19 0.24
C LEU A 96 -0.07 3.12 -0.81
N ARG A 97 1.24 3.33 -0.74
CA ARG A 97 2.00 4.18 -1.67
C ARG A 97 2.71 3.28 -2.67
N PHE A 98 2.21 3.22 -3.90
CA PHE A 98 2.88 2.50 -4.97
C PHE A 98 3.91 3.40 -5.62
N SER A 99 5.11 2.87 -5.82
CA SER A 99 6.23 3.62 -6.38
C SER A 99 6.98 2.81 -7.42
N GLN A 100 7.45 3.48 -8.46
CA GLN A 100 8.39 2.93 -9.43
C GLN A 100 9.58 3.88 -9.57
N TYR A 101 10.78 3.31 -9.49
CA TYR A 101 12.00 4.02 -9.82
C TYR A 101 12.05 4.30 -11.32
N ILE A 102 12.28 5.55 -11.73
CA ILE A 102 12.28 5.95 -13.14
C ILE A 102 13.57 6.66 -13.59
N GLY A 103 14.57 6.80 -12.71
CA GLY A 103 15.86 7.40 -13.07
C GLY A 103 16.70 7.76 -11.87
#